data_AF-A0A9X7YP23-F1
#
_entry.id   AF-A0A9X7YP23-F1
#
_cell.length_a   1.000
_cell.length_b   1.000
_cell.length_c   1.000
_cell.angle_alpha   90.00
_cell.angle_beta   90.00
_cell.angle_gamma   90.00
#
_symmetry.space_group_name_H-M   'P 1'
#
loop_
_entity.id
_entity.type
_entity.pdbx_description
1 polymer ?
#
loop_
_entity_poly.entity_id
_entity_poly.type
_entity_poly.pdbx_seq_one_letter_code
_entity_poly.pdbx_strand_id
1 'polypeptide(L)'
;MKAPILLAVSLLLSVLPGHAGEAALAADVSQVKQSVLELNRELYQLEQDLLSPATTRLALYLSLQGGEYFEPLALEIRSEALPPVLHIYTERQIQALKMGAVQPLASLDAGPGQHALQITLKGLDNSGQPQTLQLNPVVEKTTGPLLLELQVTDNPQQRRAQLQLQRW
;
A
#
# COMPACT_ATOMS: atom_id res chain seq x y z
N MET A 1 -17.10 10.67 -101.04
CA MET A 1 -16.43 9.40 -101.41
C MET A 1 -16.51 8.45 -100.21
N LYS A 2 -17.12 7.27 -100.43
CA LYS A 2 -16.94 5.94 -99.78
C LYS A 2 -16.90 5.82 -98.23
N ALA A 3 -18.07 5.51 -97.64
CA ALA A 3 -18.49 4.24 -96.98
C ALA A 3 -17.66 3.64 -95.78
N PRO A 4 -18.18 2.66 -94.99
CA PRO A 4 -18.71 2.91 -93.63
C PRO A 4 -18.43 1.80 -92.55
N ILE A 5 -18.92 2.04 -91.31
CA ILE A 5 -19.63 1.12 -90.37
C ILE A 5 -18.97 -0.11 -89.66
N LEU A 6 -19.09 -0.08 -88.32
CA LEU A 6 -19.30 -1.11 -87.25
C LEU A 6 -18.26 -2.21 -86.90
N LEU A 7 -17.80 -2.23 -85.64
CA LEU A 7 -18.07 -3.33 -84.69
C LEU A 7 -17.83 -2.91 -83.21
N ALA A 8 -18.75 -3.32 -82.34
CA ALA A 8 -18.81 -3.11 -80.88
C ALA A 8 -17.95 -4.11 -80.07
N VAL A 9 -17.66 -3.81 -78.79
CA VAL A 9 -17.57 -4.69 -77.57
C VAL A 9 -17.01 -3.79 -76.44
N SER A 10 -17.82 -3.23 -75.54
CA SER A 10 -18.27 -3.74 -74.23
C SER A 10 -17.18 -3.97 -73.16
N LEU A 11 -17.32 -3.24 -72.05
CA LEU A 11 -17.00 -3.57 -70.65
C LEU A 11 -15.56 -4.00 -70.26
N LEU A 12 -14.92 -3.21 -69.38
CA LEU A 12 -14.75 -3.59 -67.97
C LEU A 12 -14.13 -2.47 -67.13
N LEU A 13 -14.93 -2.07 -66.15
CA LEU A 13 -14.55 -1.35 -64.94
C LEU A 13 -13.64 -2.28 -64.10
N SER A 14 -12.45 -1.83 -63.74
CA SER A 14 -11.70 -2.44 -62.64
C SER A 14 -11.10 -1.34 -61.76
N VAL A 15 -11.94 -0.84 -60.86
CA VAL A 15 -11.51 -0.27 -59.59
C VAL A 15 -10.79 -1.38 -58.83
N LEU A 16 -9.50 -1.21 -58.54
CA LEU A 16 -8.77 -2.08 -57.63
C LEU A 16 -9.31 -1.88 -56.20
N PRO A 17 -9.88 -2.91 -55.52
CA PRO A 17 -10.14 -2.81 -54.10
C PRO A 17 -8.84 -3.15 -53.36
N GLY A 18 -7.86 -2.24 -53.42
CA GLY A 18 -6.57 -2.39 -52.74
C GLY A 18 -6.49 -1.74 -51.35
N HIS A 19 -7.52 -1.02 -50.91
CA HIS A 19 -7.44 -0.14 -49.74
C HIS A 19 -8.04 -0.74 -48.45
N ALA A 20 -8.73 -1.88 -48.53
CA ALA A 20 -9.42 -2.45 -47.36
C ALA A 20 -8.46 -3.12 -46.37
N GLY A 21 -7.38 -3.74 -46.85
CA GLY A 21 -6.37 -4.39 -46.00
C GLY A 21 -5.46 -3.41 -45.26
N GLU A 22 -5.04 -2.33 -45.92
CA GLU A 22 -4.27 -1.24 -45.29
C GLU A 22 -5.11 -0.42 -44.31
N ALA A 23 -6.39 -0.17 -44.63
CA ALA A 23 -7.31 0.52 -43.73
C ALA A 23 -7.59 -0.30 -42.46
N ALA A 24 -7.75 -1.62 -42.57
CA ALA A 24 -7.91 -2.51 -41.42
C ALA A 24 -6.65 -2.54 -40.55
N LEU A 25 -5.46 -2.68 -41.16
CA LEU A 25 -4.19 -2.67 -40.44
C LEU A 25 -3.91 -1.31 -39.76
N ALA A 26 -4.26 -0.20 -40.42
CA ALA A 26 -4.14 1.14 -39.87
C ALA A 26 -5.13 1.38 -38.72
N ALA A 27 -6.34 0.82 -38.80
CA ALA A 27 -7.34 0.88 -37.73
C ALA A 27 -6.86 0.10 -36.50
N ASP A 28 -6.30 -1.11 -36.68
CA ASP A 28 -5.75 -1.92 -35.60
C ASP A 28 -4.57 -1.21 -34.90
N VAL A 29 -3.66 -0.61 -35.68
CA VAL A 29 -2.54 0.18 -35.12
C VAL A 29 -3.05 1.42 -34.38
N SER A 30 -4.10 2.08 -34.88
CA SER A 30 -4.72 3.22 -34.20
C SER A 30 -5.37 2.80 -32.88
N GLN A 31 -6.04 1.65 -32.85
CA GLN A 31 -6.67 1.11 -31.66
C GLN A 31 -5.63 0.75 -30.59
N VAL A 32 -4.55 0.07 -30.97
CA VAL A 32 -3.46 -0.27 -30.03
C VAL A 32 -2.79 1.00 -29.48
N LYS A 33 -2.54 2.01 -30.32
CA LYS A 33 -2.02 3.32 -29.87
C LYS A 33 -2.96 3.99 -28.88
N GLN A 34 -4.26 3.93 -29.12
CA GLN A 34 -5.27 4.49 -28.21
C GLN A 34 -5.23 3.79 -26.85
N SER A 35 -5.17 2.45 -26.84
CA SER A 35 -5.08 1.67 -25.58
C SER A 35 -3.77 1.90 -24.83
N VAL A 36 -2.63 2.07 -25.53
CA VAL A 36 -1.36 2.44 -24.90
C VAL A 36 -1.43 3.83 -24.28
N LEU A 37 -2.09 4.80 -24.93
CA LEU A 37 -2.29 6.14 -24.39
C LEU A 37 -3.23 6.13 -23.18
N GLU A 38 -4.28 5.31 -23.20
CA GLU A 38 -5.19 5.12 -22.06
C GLU A 38 -4.45 4.50 -20.86
N LEU A 39 -3.70 3.42 -21.08
CA LEU A 39 -2.92 2.79 -20.02
C LEU A 39 -1.84 3.73 -19.44
N ASN A 40 -1.15 4.50 -20.29
CA ASN A 40 -0.18 5.50 -19.82
C ASN A 40 -0.84 6.59 -18.97
N ARG A 41 -2.08 7.00 -19.29
CA ARG A 41 -2.84 7.95 -18.49
C ARG A 41 -3.27 7.35 -17.15
N GLU A 42 -3.72 6.09 -17.14
CA GLU A 42 -4.06 5.36 -15.92
C GLU A 42 -2.85 5.17 -15.01
N LEU A 43 -1.69 4.79 -15.58
CA LEU A 43 -0.42 4.70 -14.86
C LEU A 43 0.01 6.07 -14.30
N TYR A 44 -0.07 7.13 -15.10
CA TYR A 44 0.29 8.48 -14.66
C TYR A 44 -0.64 9.02 -13.56
N GLN A 45 -1.93 8.69 -13.61
CA GLN A 45 -2.89 9.02 -12.56
C GLN A 45 -2.57 8.23 -11.28
N LEU A 46 -2.28 6.93 -11.40
CA LEU A 46 -1.88 6.09 -10.28
C LEU A 46 -0.58 6.57 -9.63
N GLU A 47 0.41 6.97 -10.43
CA GLU A 47 1.64 7.60 -9.94
C GLU A 47 1.34 8.88 -9.16
N GLN A 48 0.51 9.78 -9.69
CA GLN A 48 0.12 11.01 -8.97
C GLN A 48 -0.62 10.72 -7.66
N ASP A 49 -1.50 9.72 -7.64
CA ASP A 49 -2.25 9.33 -6.45
C ASP A 49 -1.34 8.69 -5.37
N LEU A 50 -0.28 7.97 -5.79
CA LEU A 50 0.77 7.47 -4.91
C LEU A 50 1.73 8.55 -4.40
N LEU A 51 1.88 9.66 -5.14
CA LEU A 51 2.74 10.78 -4.76
C LEU A 51 2.04 11.78 -3.81
N SER A 52 0.77 11.58 -3.47
CA SER A 52 0.02 12.47 -2.57
C SER A 52 0.24 12.10 -1.08
N PRO A 53 0.74 13.02 -0.22
CA PRO A 53 1.09 12.74 1.18
C PRO A 53 -0.07 12.34 2.10
N ALA A 54 -1.33 12.46 1.65
CA ALA A 54 -2.53 12.20 2.44
C ALA A 54 -3.06 10.75 2.29
N THR A 55 -2.76 10.08 1.17
CA THR A 55 -3.26 8.73 0.84
C THR A 55 -2.26 7.64 1.20
N THR A 56 -0.97 7.95 1.28
CA THR A 56 0.11 6.99 1.60
C THR A 56 0.45 6.86 3.08
N ARG A 57 -0.24 7.58 3.98
CA ARG A 57 0.18 7.61 5.39
C ARG A 57 -0.17 6.33 6.15
N LEU A 58 0.82 5.76 6.82
CA LEU A 58 0.67 4.74 7.86
C LEU A 58 1.14 5.33 9.19
N ALA A 59 0.23 5.46 10.16
CA ALA A 59 0.54 5.99 11.48
C ALA A 59 0.54 4.87 12.53
N LEU A 60 1.58 4.87 13.37
CA LEU A 60 1.80 3.88 14.41
C LEU A 60 1.67 4.55 15.78
N TYR A 61 0.96 3.90 16.69
CA TYR A 61 0.77 4.35 18.06
C TYR A 61 1.07 3.23 19.05
N LEU A 62 1.46 3.59 20.29
CA LEU A 62 1.53 2.67 21.42
C LEU A 62 0.58 3.14 22.52
N SER A 63 -0.15 2.20 23.10
CA SER A 63 -0.87 2.39 24.35
C SER A 63 -0.56 1.27 25.34
N LEU A 64 -0.75 1.57 26.62
CA LEU A 64 -0.63 0.63 27.72
C LEU A 64 -1.95 0.61 28.47
N GLN A 65 -2.67 -0.50 28.40
CA GLN A 65 -3.84 -0.77 29.20
C GLN A 65 -3.45 -1.67 30.36
N GLY A 66 -3.22 -1.05 31.52
CA GLY A 66 -2.63 -1.71 32.69
C GLY A 66 -1.20 -1.26 32.90
N GLY A 67 -0.30 -2.22 33.12
CA GLY A 67 1.10 -1.97 33.47
C GLY A 67 1.52 -2.63 34.78
N GLU A 68 0.75 -3.64 35.22
CA GLU A 68 1.13 -4.48 36.36
C GLU A 68 2.17 -5.50 35.92
N TYR A 69 2.00 -6.17 34.78
CA TYR A 69 2.87 -7.28 34.37
C TYR A 69 3.93 -6.91 33.34
N PHE A 70 3.96 -5.67 32.85
CA PHE A 70 4.97 -5.24 31.89
C PHE A 70 5.20 -3.74 31.91
N GLU A 71 6.47 -3.35 32.00
CA GLU A 71 6.94 -1.99 31.87
C GLU A 71 7.81 -1.85 30.60
N PRO A 72 7.36 -1.10 29.59
CA PRO A 72 8.14 -0.89 28.37
C PRO A 72 9.47 -0.17 28.63
N LEU A 73 10.53 -0.62 27.96
CA LEU A 73 11.85 0.02 27.97
C LEU A 73 12.30 0.42 26.56
N ALA A 74 12.12 -0.46 25.59
CA ALA A 74 12.50 -0.20 24.22
C ALA A 74 11.52 -0.83 23.23
N LEU A 75 11.17 -0.09 22.20
CA LEU A 75 10.39 -0.55 21.05
C LEU A 75 11.26 -0.58 19.81
N GLU A 76 11.10 -1.63 19.04
CA GLU A 76 11.66 -1.77 17.70
C GLU A 76 10.60 -2.34 16.76
N ILE A 77 10.36 -1.64 15.64
CA ILE A 77 9.49 -2.08 14.56
C ILE A 77 10.33 -2.10 13.29
N ARG A 78 10.39 -3.25 12.63
CA ARG A 78 11.06 -3.44 11.35
C ARG A 78 10.09 -3.87 10.27
N SER A 79 10.42 -3.54 9.04
CA SER A 79 9.78 -4.03 7.83
C SER A 79 10.83 -4.07 6.72
N GLU A 80 10.59 -4.89 5.70
CA GLU A 80 11.43 -4.90 4.48
C GLU A 80 11.25 -3.61 3.67
N ALA A 81 10.04 -3.04 3.66
CA ALA A 81 9.67 -1.93 2.77
C ALA A 81 9.58 -0.57 3.48
N LEU A 82 9.56 -0.55 4.82
CA LEU A 82 9.38 0.67 5.62
C LEU A 82 10.62 0.92 6.50
N PRO A 83 10.97 2.19 6.77
CA PRO A 83 12.09 2.50 7.64
C PRO A 83 11.84 1.98 9.07
N PRO A 84 12.90 1.57 9.80
CA PRO A 84 12.76 1.05 11.15
C PRO A 84 12.29 2.15 12.11
N VAL A 85 11.42 1.78 13.05
CA VAL A 85 10.97 2.66 14.15
C VAL A 85 11.58 2.15 15.44
N LEU A 86 12.41 2.98 16.07
CA LEU A 86 13.10 2.66 17.32
C LEU A 86 12.72 3.70 18.36
N HIS A 87 12.40 3.27 19.58
CA HIS A 87 12.11 4.17 20.69
C HIS A 87 12.64 3.61 22.01
N ILE A 88 13.27 4.45 22.82
CA ILE A 88 13.67 4.11 24.20
C ILE A 88 12.80 4.96 25.13
N TYR A 89 12.17 4.30 26.11
CA TYR A 89 11.24 4.95 27.01
C TYR A 89 11.96 5.54 28.24
N THR A 90 11.51 6.72 28.63
CA THR A 90 11.83 7.35 29.91
C THR A 90 10.75 7.02 30.93
N GLU A 91 11.09 7.08 32.23
CA GLU A 91 10.12 6.87 33.31
C GLU A 91 8.88 7.75 33.15
N ARG A 92 9.05 9.03 32.80
CA ARG A 92 7.93 9.96 32.59
C ARG A 92 7.01 9.52 31.45
N GLN A 93 7.56 8.99 30.35
CA GLN A 93 6.74 8.47 29.25
C GLN A 93 5.96 7.24 29.69
N ILE A 94 6.60 6.34 30.45
CA ILE A 94 5.93 5.16 31.01
C ILE A 94 4.79 5.56 31.96
N GLN A 95 5.01 6.54 32.84
CA GLN A 95 3.94 7.03 33.70
C GLN A 95 2.77 7.60 32.90
N ALA A 96 3.03 8.36 31.83
CA ALA A 96 1.98 8.85 30.95
C ALA A 96 1.19 7.70 30.29
N LEU A 97 1.88 6.69 29.78
CA LEU A 97 1.23 5.50 29.20
C LEU A 97 0.37 4.76 30.24
N LYS A 98 0.87 4.57 31.46
CA LYS A 98 0.11 3.97 32.58
C LYS A 98 -1.13 4.79 32.96
N MET A 99 -1.11 6.11 32.74
CA MET A 99 -2.27 6.99 32.91
C MET A 99 -3.24 6.99 31.72
N GLY A 100 -3.02 6.12 30.72
CA GLY A 100 -3.87 6.01 29.54
C GLY A 100 -3.50 6.95 28.39
N ALA A 101 -2.31 7.57 28.41
CA ALA A 101 -1.84 8.30 27.24
C ALA A 101 -1.60 7.33 26.07
N VAL A 102 -1.89 7.80 24.86
CA VAL A 102 -1.52 7.13 23.61
C VAL A 102 -0.33 7.86 23.02
N GLN A 103 0.77 7.15 22.80
CA GLN A 103 1.98 7.72 22.23
C GLN A 103 2.00 7.55 20.70
N PRO A 104 2.13 8.64 19.92
CA PRO A 104 2.52 8.54 18.52
C PRO A 104 3.95 8.02 18.40
N LEU A 105 4.14 6.96 17.63
CA LEU A 105 5.45 6.34 17.40
C LEU A 105 6.08 6.85 16.11
N ALA A 106 5.33 6.77 15.02
CA ALA A 106 5.80 7.18 13.70
C ALA A 106 4.62 7.48 12.77
N SER A 107 4.89 8.33 11.78
CA SER A 107 4.06 8.50 10.59
C SER A 107 4.95 8.18 9.40
N LEU A 108 4.64 7.09 8.71
CA LEU A 108 5.43 6.54 7.62
C LEU A 108 4.67 6.68 6.30
N ASP A 109 5.41 6.82 5.20
CA ASP A 109 4.85 6.72 3.86
C ASP A 109 4.86 5.26 3.42
N ALA A 110 3.68 4.70 3.18
CA ALA A 110 3.45 3.32 2.79
C ALA A 110 2.43 3.28 1.63
N GLY A 111 2.81 2.66 0.52
CA GLY A 111 1.89 2.41 -0.60
C GLY A 111 0.78 1.41 -0.22
N PRO A 112 -0.30 1.32 -1.02
CA PRO A 112 -1.27 0.23 -0.89
C PRO A 112 -0.61 -1.15 -1.02
N GLY A 113 -1.17 -2.15 -0.37
CA GLY A 113 -0.68 -3.53 -0.39
C GLY A 113 -0.40 -4.10 1.00
N GLN A 114 0.24 -5.28 1.03
CA GLN A 114 0.60 -5.96 2.26
C GLN A 114 1.96 -5.50 2.79
N HIS A 115 2.01 -5.18 4.07
CA HIS A 115 3.22 -4.81 4.78
C HIS A 115 3.46 -5.78 5.92
N ALA A 116 4.54 -6.56 5.85
CA ALA A 116 4.97 -7.41 6.95
C ALA A 116 5.75 -6.55 7.97
N LEU A 117 5.33 -6.61 9.23
CA LEU A 117 5.97 -5.92 10.34
C LEU A 117 6.60 -6.96 11.27
N GLN A 118 7.74 -6.62 11.86
CA GLN A 118 8.35 -7.33 12.97
C GLN A 118 8.45 -6.36 14.14
N ILE A 119 7.61 -6.56 15.15
CA ILE A 119 7.51 -5.69 16.31
C ILE A 119 8.13 -6.41 17.50
N THR A 120 9.06 -5.75 18.17
CA THR A 120 9.68 -6.19 19.41
C THR A 120 9.56 -5.10 20.45
N LEU A 121 8.90 -5.39 21.56
CA LEU A 121 8.80 -4.53 22.73
C LEU A 121 9.54 -5.20 23.89
N LYS A 122 10.66 -4.61 24.30
CA LYS A 122 11.46 -5.05 25.44
C LYS A 122 11.08 -4.25 26.67
N GLY A 123 11.05 -4.90 27.81
CA GLY A 123 10.63 -4.31 29.06
C GLY A 123 11.02 -5.14 30.27
N LEU A 124 10.44 -4.78 31.41
CA LEU A 124 10.55 -5.52 32.66
C LEU A 124 9.19 -6.09 33.04
N ASP A 125 9.16 -7.28 33.64
CA ASP A 125 7.96 -7.79 34.29
C ASP A 125 7.77 -7.20 35.69
N ASN A 126 6.71 -7.64 36.39
CA ASN A 126 6.40 -7.18 37.74
C ASN A 126 7.44 -7.56 38.81
N SER A 127 8.37 -8.46 38.50
CA SER A 127 9.49 -8.87 39.35
C SER A 127 10.80 -8.15 39.00
N GLY A 128 10.76 -7.25 38.01
CA GLY A 128 11.92 -6.52 37.51
C GLY A 128 12.81 -7.36 36.59
N GLN A 129 12.35 -8.53 36.13
CA GLN A 129 13.12 -9.36 35.20
C GLN A 129 12.88 -8.91 33.76
N PRO A 130 13.91 -8.99 32.89
CA PRO A 130 13.74 -8.67 31.47
C PRO A 130 12.71 -9.57 30.81
N GLN A 131 11.74 -8.95 30.13
CA GLN A 131 10.72 -9.61 29.33
C GLN A 131 10.68 -8.99 27.93
N THR A 132 10.37 -9.81 26.92
CA THR A 132 10.21 -9.34 25.54
C THR A 132 8.87 -9.82 24.98
N LEU A 133 8.10 -8.89 24.42
CA LEU A 133 6.86 -9.15 23.68
C LEU A 133 7.13 -8.95 22.20
N GLN A 134 6.63 -9.86 21.36
CA GLN A 134 6.86 -9.83 19.91
C GLN A 134 5.58 -10.12 19.13
N LEU A 135 5.46 -9.48 17.96
CA LEU A 135 4.41 -9.71 16.97
C LEU A 135 4.97 -9.57 15.56
N ASN A 136 4.56 -10.47 14.67
CA ASN A 136 4.93 -10.42 13.25
C ASN A 136 3.69 -10.34 12.33
N PRO A 137 2.88 -9.26 12.41
CA PRO A 137 1.65 -9.15 11.64
C PRO A 137 1.94 -8.79 10.18
N VAL A 138 1.06 -9.23 9.29
CA VAL A 138 0.96 -8.71 7.92
C VAL A 138 -0.25 -7.79 7.88
N VAL A 139 -0.04 -6.51 7.63
CA VAL A 139 -1.12 -5.52 7.55
C VAL A 139 -1.40 -5.18 6.09
N GLU A 140 -2.67 -5.21 5.72
CA GLU A 140 -3.10 -4.75 4.40
C GLU A 140 -3.46 -3.27 4.48
N LYS A 141 -2.79 -2.44 3.66
CA LYS A 141 -3.08 -1.04 3.49
C LYS A 141 -3.86 -0.83 2.18
N THR A 142 -4.98 -0.14 2.25
CA THR A 142 -5.74 0.29 1.08
C THR A 142 -5.24 1.65 0.58
N THR A 143 -5.99 2.30 -0.31
CA THR A 143 -5.68 3.63 -0.82
C THR A 143 -5.81 4.74 0.23
N GLY A 144 -6.47 4.47 1.36
CA GLY A 144 -6.61 5.43 2.47
C GLY A 144 -5.47 5.37 3.49
N PRO A 145 -5.46 6.31 4.46
CA PRO A 145 -4.54 6.25 5.58
C PRO A 145 -4.82 5.01 6.45
N LEU A 146 -3.76 4.41 6.99
CA LEU A 146 -3.84 3.27 7.89
C LEU A 146 -3.30 3.67 9.27
N LEU A 147 -4.17 3.64 10.28
CA LEU A 147 -3.79 3.88 11.67
C LEU A 147 -3.71 2.54 12.38
N LEU A 148 -2.57 2.27 13.00
CA LEU A 148 -2.34 1.05 13.76
C LEU A 148 -1.93 1.39 15.19
N GLU A 149 -2.55 0.71 16.13
CA GLU A 149 -2.25 0.81 17.54
C GLU A 149 -1.61 -0.48 18.03
N LEU A 150 -0.39 -0.36 18.55
CA LEU A 150 0.21 -1.37 19.41
C LEU A 150 -0.37 -1.20 20.80
N GLN A 151 -1.10 -2.20 21.24
CA GLN A 151 -1.74 -2.20 22.54
C GLN A 151 -1.10 -3.25 23.43
N VAL A 152 -0.56 -2.80 24.56
CA VAL A 152 -0.11 -3.70 25.62
C VAL A 152 -1.23 -3.83 26.64
N THR A 153 -1.66 -5.07 26.91
CA THR A 153 -2.72 -5.37 27.87
C THR A 153 -2.26 -6.40 28.88
N ASP A 154 -2.61 -6.20 30.15
CA ASP A 154 -2.43 -7.23 31.17
C ASP A 154 -3.44 -8.38 31.00
N ASN A 155 -2.98 -9.62 31.14
CA ASN A 155 -3.82 -10.80 31.28
C ASN A 155 -3.73 -11.33 32.72
N PRO A 156 -4.70 -11.00 33.60
CA PRO A 156 -4.67 -11.39 35.01
C PRO A 156 -4.70 -12.91 35.23
N GLN A 157 -5.37 -13.66 34.34
CA GLN A 157 -5.47 -15.12 34.45
C GLN A 157 -4.12 -15.79 34.23
N GLN A 158 -3.32 -15.25 33.32
CA GLN A 158 -2.00 -15.76 32.97
C GLN A 158 -0.86 -15.02 33.69
N ARG A 159 -1.16 -13.97 34.46
CA ARG A 159 -0.20 -13.09 35.14
C ARG A 159 0.93 -12.62 34.24
N ARG A 160 0.58 -12.18 33.03
CA ARG A 160 1.51 -11.68 32.01
C ARG A 160 0.86 -10.60 31.18
N ALA A 161 1.67 -9.73 30.61
CA ALA A 161 1.22 -8.86 29.55
C ALA A 161 1.14 -9.60 28.21
N GLN A 162 0.33 -9.02 27.33
CA GLN A 162 0.20 -9.41 25.93
C GLN A 162 0.33 -8.15 25.07
N LEU A 163 0.99 -8.29 23.93
CA LEU A 163 1.07 -7.25 22.91
C LEU A 163 0.12 -7.63 21.79
N GLN A 164 -0.68 -6.68 21.31
CA GLN A 164 -1.59 -6.85 20.19
C GLN A 164 -1.47 -5.66 19.23
N LEU A 165 -1.78 -5.89 17.95
CA LEU A 165 -1.89 -4.84 16.95
C LEU A 165 -3.35 -4.71 16.55
N GLN A 166 -3.91 -3.51 16.70
CA GLN A 166 -5.27 -3.18 16.30
C GLN A 166 -5.27 -2.09 15.24
N ARG A 167 -6.30 -2.07 14.40
CA ARG A 167 -6.59 -0.92 13.54
C ARG A 167 -7.44 0.07 14.34
N TRP A 168 -7.06 1.34 14.30
CA TRP A 168 -7.81 2.42 14.94
C TRP A 168 -8.91 2.94 14.02
#